data_AF-A0AAP0LS80-F1
#
_entry.id   AF-A0AAP0LS80-F1
#
_cell.length_a   1.000
_cell.length_b   1.000
_cell.length_c   1.000
_cell.angle_alpha   90.00
_cell.angle_beta   90.00
_cell.angle_gamma   90.00
#
_symmetry.space_group_name_H-M   'P 1'
#
loop_
_entity.id
_entity.type
_entity.pdbx_description
1 polymer ?
#
loop_
_entity_poly.entity_id
_entity_poly.type
_entity_poly.pdbx_seq_one_letter_code
_entity_poly.pdbx_strand_id
1 'polypeptide(L)'
;MHITLNITPIEIKHLVDFMHLNWQPSPSRMRNNNSKVTADRKYREVIRCATELEEAGIKFMQADGESLFDMKFENGVIKFPRLNIDDDSDPFWRNLVVYEQFSSKDDTLNYVTDYMNLMECLIASPKDVELLCQHRIIKNRIGDDQVIANIFNTIGFFLVLSPESYYSQLF
;
A
#
# COMPACT_ATOMS: atom_id res chain seq x y z
N MET A 1 -32.97 -6.58 27.84
CA MET A 1 -32.54 -5.79 26.66
C MET A 1 -31.49 -6.62 25.94
N HIS A 2 -31.90 -7.38 24.92
CA HIS A 2 -30.99 -8.19 24.10
C HIS A 2 -30.40 -7.28 23.02
N ILE A 3 -29.08 -7.11 23.03
CA ILE A 3 -28.35 -6.50 21.91
C ILE A 3 -28.04 -7.65 20.95
N THR A 4 -28.87 -7.84 19.93
CA THR A 4 -28.51 -8.67 18.78
C THR A 4 -27.53 -7.88 17.93
N LEU A 5 -26.25 -8.24 17.98
CA LEU A 5 -25.30 -7.85 16.95
C LEU A 5 -25.74 -8.54 15.66
N ASN A 6 -26.31 -7.78 14.73
CA ASN A 6 -26.51 -8.23 13.35
C ASN A 6 -25.14 -8.36 12.69
N ILE A 7 -24.48 -9.48 12.95
CA ILE A 7 -23.29 -9.89 12.21
C ILE A 7 -23.82 -10.58 10.96
N THR A 8 -23.90 -9.84 9.84
CA THR A 8 -24.04 -10.48 8.54
C THR A 8 -22.85 -11.44 8.37
N PRO A 9 -23.07 -12.74 8.08
CA PRO A 9 -21.99 -13.68 7.92
C PRO A 9 -21.06 -13.20 6.80
N ILE A 10 -19.78 -13.04 7.11
CA ILE A 10 -18.76 -12.77 6.09
C ILE A 10 -18.59 -14.07 5.30
N GLU A 11 -19.08 -14.10 4.08
CA GLU A 11 -18.88 -15.24 3.18
C GLU A 11 -17.47 -15.17 2.59
N ILE A 12 -16.60 -16.10 3.00
CA ILE A 12 -15.26 -16.26 2.49
C ILE A 12 -15.32 -17.20 1.28
N LYS A 13 -15.00 -16.71 0.09
CA LYS A 13 -15.07 -17.52 -1.14
C LYS A 13 -13.84 -18.41 -1.34
N HIS A 14 -12.65 -17.89 -1.03
CA HIS A 14 -11.37 -18.59 -1.15
C HIS A 14 -10.30 -17.92 -0.27
N LEU A 15 -9.11 -18.54 -0.20
CA LEU A 15 -8.02 -18.08 0.65
C LEU A 15 -7.61 -16.62 0.41
N VAL A 16 -7.51 -16.19 -0.85
CA VAL A 16 -7.14 -14.79 -1.18
C VAL A 16 -8.23 -13.78 -0.75
N ASP A 17 -9.51 -14.14 -0.84
CA ASP A 17 -10.63 -13.31 -0.36
C ASP A 17 -10.56 -13.18 1.17
N PHE A 18 -10.26 -14.28 1.88
CA PHE A 18 -10.00 -14.22 3.32
C PHE A 18 -8.82 -13.31 3.66
N MET A 19 -7.69 -13.43 2.95
CA MET A 19 -6.51 -12.59 3.19
C MET A 19 -6.82 -11.12 2.98
N HIS A 20 -7.53 -10.77 1.90
CA HIS A 20 -7.96 -9.40 1.61
C HIS A 20 -8.85 -8.83 2.72
N LEU A 21 -9.82 -9.61 3.21
CA LEU A 21 -10.71 -9.19 4.29
C LEU A 21 -10.00 -8.95 5.64
N ASN A 22 -8.89 -9.66 5.90
CA ASN A 22 -8.10 -9.48 7.13
C ASN A 22 -7.13 -8.30 7.05
N TRP A 23 -6.76 -7.86 5.84
CA TRP A 23 -5.85 -6.75 5.61
C TRP A 23 -6.60 -5.51 5.11
N GLN A 24 -7.72 -5.15 5.73
CA GLN A 24 -8.41 -3.92 5.34
C GLN A 24 -7.71 -2.67 5.89
N PRO A 25 -7.83 -1.52 5.22
CA PRO A 25 -7.47 -0.23 5.81
C PRO A 25 -8.26 0.01 7.09
N SER A 26 -7.72 0.82 8.00
CA SER A 26 -8.45 1.14 9.23
C SER A 26 -9.80 1.81 8.91
N PRO A 27 -10.84 1.62 9.74
CA PRO A 27 -12.13 2.29 9.56
C PRO A 27 -12.03 3.82 9.51
N SER A 28 -10.95 4.38 10.07
CA SER A 28 -10.65 5.81 10.00
C SER A 28 -10.24 6.26 8.60
N ARG A 29 -9.42 5.46 7.89
CA ARG A 29 -9.07 5.74 6.49
C ARG A 29 -10.22 5.50 5.53
N MET A 30 -10.96 4.40 5.70
CA MET A 30 -12.10 4.10 4.83
C MET A 30 -13.14 5.24 4.79
N ARG A 31 -13.28 5.99 5.89
CA ARG A 31 -14.15 7.17 5.97
C ARG A 31 -13.62 8.43 5.27
N ASN A 32 -12.30 8.55 5.10
CA ASN A 32 -11.67 9.73 4.50
C ASN A 32 -11.55 9.65 2.97
N ASN A 33 -11.89 8.50 2.36
CA ASN A 33 -11.71 8.23 0.94
C ASN A 33 -12.71 8.90 -0.03
N ASN A 34 -13.36 9.99 0.37
CA ASN A 34 -14.37 10.66 -0.44
C ASN A 34 -13.81 11.52 -1.60
N SER A 35 -12.49 11.57 -1.81
CA SER A 35 -11.89 12.33 -2.91
C SER A 35 -11.64 11.44 -4.13
N LYS A 36 -12.45 11.62 -5.17
CA LYS A 36 -12.24 11.01 -6.49
C LYS A 36 -11.11 11.74 -7.20
N VAL A 37 -9.88 11.22 -7.10
CA VAL A 37 -8.77 11.67 -7.96
C VAL A 37 -8.38 10.52 -8.87
N THR A 38 -8.38 10.81 -10.17
CA THR A 38 -8.00 9.89 -11.24
C THR A 38 -6.51 9.61 -11.20
N ALA A 39 -6.14 8.42 -10.72
CA ALA A 39 -4.81 7.87 -10.93
C ALA A 39 -4.70 7.40 -12.39
N ASP A 40 -4.40 8.36 -13.28
CA ASP A 40 -3.86 8.08 -14.60
C ASP A 40 -2.36 7.69 -14.45
N ARG A 41 -1.78 7.02 -15.44
CA ARG A 41 -0.33 6.89 -15.64
C ARG A 41 0.43 8.21 -15.42
N LYS A 42 -0.16 9.36 -15.73
CA LYS A 42 0.37 10.71 -15.45
C LYS A 42 0.57 11.00 -13.95
N TYR A 43 -0.16 10.31 -13.06
CA TYR A 43 -0.01 10.41 -11.61
C TYR A 43 1.30 9.79 -11.11
N ARG A 44 1.78 8.72 -11.79
CA ARG A 44 3.10 8.13 -11.51
C ARG A 44 4.27 9.06 -11.88
N GLU A 45 4.06 9.97 -12.83
CA GLU A 45 5.09 10.93 -13.24
C GLU A 45 5.32 12.04 -12.19
N VAL A 46 4.46 12.14 -11.17
CA VAL A 46 4.50 13.21 -10.16
C VAL A 46 5.18 12.75 -8.86
N ILE A 47 5.03 11.48 -8.47
CA ILE A 47 5.59 10.97 -7.22
C ILE A 47 7.07 10.61 -7.43
N ARG A 48 7.96 11.31 -6.71
CA ARG A 48 9.41 11.09 -6.73
C ARG A 48 9.78 9.94 -5.80
N CYS A 49 10.93 9.30 -6.02
CA CYS A 49 11.35 8.17 -5.17
C CYS A 49 11.75 8.65 -3.76
N ALA A 50 11.86 7.71 -2.81
CA ALA A 50 12.11 8.04 -1.41
C ALA A 50 13.39 8.89 -1.23
N THR A 51 14.45 8.56 -1.97
CA THR A 51 15.71 9.32 -1.93
C THR A 51 15.52 10.75 -2.42
N GLU A 52 14.86 10.95 -3.57
CA GLU A 52 14.60 12.28 -4.12
C GLU A 52 13.69 13.13 -3.21
N LEU A 53 12.69 12.51 -2.56
CA LEU A 53 11.83 13.18 -1.60
C LEU A 53 12.61 13.60 -0.35
N GLU A 54 13.51 12.76 0.16
CA GLU A 54 14.36 13.12 1.31
C GLU A 54 15.31 14.28 0.98
N GLU A 55 15.91 14.26 -0.20
CA GLU A 55 16.75 15.36 -0.70
C GLU A 55 15.96 16.68 -0.86
N ALA A 56 14.68 16.60 -1.21
CA ALA A 56 13.77 17.73 -1.26
C ALA A 56 13.29 18.22 0.13
N GLY A 57 13.73 17.59 1.21
CA GLY A 57 13.44 17.96 2.59
C GLY A 57 12.21 17.29 3.21
N ILE A 58 11.61 16.32 2.53
CA ILE A 58 10.54 15.49 3.08
C ILE A 58 11.15 14.43 3.99
N LYS A 59 10.61 14.26 5.19
CA LYS A 59 11.13 13.28 6.15
C LYS A 59 10.32 12.00 6.13
N PHE A 60 10.99 10.88 6.37
CA PHE A 60 10.37 9.59 6.55
C PHE A 60 10.36 9.20 8.03
N MET A 61 9.28 8.58 8.49
CA MET A 61 9.16 8.15 9.88
C MET A 61 8.29 6.89 10.00
N GLN A 62 8.75 5.91 10.76
CA GLN A 62 7.89 4.81 11.18
C GLN A 62 6.88 5.29 12.23
N ALA A 63 5.62 4.91 12.05
CA ALA A 63 4.53 5.18 12.97
C ALA A 63 3.78 3.90 13.29
N ASP A 64 3.02 3.93 14.39
CA ASP A 64 2.05 2.89 14.69
C ASP A 64 0.76 3.13 13.89
N GLY A 65 0.13 2.04 13.46
CA GLY A 65 -1.12 2.06 12.71
C GLY A 65 -1.97 0.86 13.08
N GLU A 66 -3.28 0.96 12.87
CA GLU A 66 -4.21 -0.16 13.03
C GLU A 66 -4.12 -1.11 11.83
N SER A 67 -3.66 -0.60 10.69
CA SER A 67 -3.46 -1.32 9.43
C SER A 67 -2.15 -0.92 8.76
N LEU A 68 -1.58 -1.80 7.94
CA LEU A 68 -0.40 -1.50 7.12
C LEU A 68 -0.64 -0.30 6.17
N PHE A 69 -1.90 -0.13 5.77
CA PHE A 69 -2.32 0.91 4.84
C PHE A 69 -2.41 2.31 5.48
N ASP A 70 -2.14 2.43 6.79
CA ASP A 70 -2.26 3.66 7.58
C ASP A 70 -1.15 4.73 7.36
N MET A 71 -0.81 5.04 6.11
CA MET A 71 0.16 6.08 5.75
C MET A 71 -0.35 7.52 5.94
N LYS A 72 0.46 8.46 6.44
CA LYS A 72 0.05 9.87 6.58
C LYS A 72 1.13 10.80 6.07
N PHE A 73 0.73 11.90 5.44
CA PHE A 73 1.64 13.00 5.13
C PHE A 73 1.20 14.24 5.89
N GLU A 74 2.02 14.68 6.84
CA GLU A 74 1.70 15.79 7.73
C GLU A 74 2.97 16.59 8.02
N ASN A 75 2.91 17.92 7.84
CA ASN A 75 4.00 18.84 8.17
C ASN A 75 5.36 18.45 7.53
N GLY A 76 5.33 17.99 6.27
CA GLY A 76 6.54 17.58 5.54
C GLY A 76 7.11 16.22 5.98
N VAL A 77 6.35 15.42 6.72
CA VAL A 77 6.76 14.08 7.16
C VAL A 77 5.79 13.04 6.62
N ILE A 78 6.31 12.05 5.89
CA ILE A 78 5.57 10.85 5.50
C ILE A 78 5.77 9.80 6.59
N LYS A 79 4.65 9.38 7.19
CA LYS A 79 4.60 8.40 8.28
C LYS A 79 4.05 7.07 7.75
N PHE A 80 4.76 5.98 8.04
CA PHE A 80 4.40 4.62 7.60
C PHE A 80 4.23 3.67 8.79
N PRO A 81 3.18 2.83 8.78
CA PRO A 81 3.22 1.56 9.48
C PRO A 81 4.41 0.74 8.99
N ARG A 82 5.06 0.02 9.91
CA ARG A 82 6.23 -0.81 9.55
C ARG A 82 5.83 -1.95 8.62
N LEU A 83 6.50 -2.04 7.47
CA LEU A 83 6.37 -3.14 6.52
C LEU A 83 7.45 -4.20 6.77
N ASN A 84 7.05 -5.44 6.97
CA ASN A 84 7.98 -6.58 7.01
C ASN A 84 8.02 -7.22 5.62
N ILE A 85 9.23 -7.45 5.10
CA ILE A 85 9.41 -8.09 3.80
C ILE A 85 10.27 -9.33 3.97
N ASP A 86 9.73 -10.46 3.56
CA ASP A 86 10.31 -11.80 3.57
C ASP A 86 9.96 -12.56 2.28
N ASP A 87 10.37 -13.83 2.19
CA ASP A 87 10.24 -14.65 0.98
C ASP A 87 8.78 -14.87 0.54
N ASP A 88 7.82 -14.77 1.47
CA ASP A 88 6.40 -14.93 1.19
C ASP A 88 5.73 -13.63 0.69
N SER A 89 6.43 -12.49 0.80
CA SER A 89 5.84 -11.17 0.53
C SER A 89 5.50 -10.96 -0.95
N ASP A 90 6.37 -11.33 -1.89
CA ASP A 90 6.10 -11.17 -3.34
C ASP A 90 4.84 -11.93 -3.81
N PRO A 91 4.71 -13.26 -3.58
CA PRO A 91 3.51 -13.98 -3.98
C PRO A 91 2.26 -13.50 -3.24
N PHE A 92 2.38 -13.07 -1.98
CA PHE A 92 1.27 -12.50 -1.21
C PHE A 92 0.73 -11.22 -1.87
N TRP A 93 1.59 -10.24 -2.14
CA TRP A 93 1.17 -8.97 -2.75
C TRP A 93 0.63 -9.16 -4.16
N ARG A 94 1.26 -10.00 -4.99
CA ARG A 94 0.76 -10.31 -6.35
C ARG A 94 -0.64 -10.90 -6.34
N ASN A 95 -0.90 -11.86 -5.45
CA ASN A 95 -2.21 -12.49 -5.37
C ASN A 95 -3.30 -11.50 -4.94
N LEU A 96 -3.00 -10.60 -4.00
CA LEU A 96 -3.96 -9.57 -3.57
C LEU A 96 -4.23 -8.54 -4.67
N VAL A 97 -3.19 -8.09 -5.39
CA VAL A 97 -3.34 -7.18 -6.53
C VAL A 97 -4.19 -7.79 -7.63
N VAL A 98 -3.90 -9.03 -8.02
CA VAL A 98 -4.71 -9.75 -9.03
C VAL A 98 -6.14 -9.94 -8.53
N TYR A 99 -6.33 -10.25 -7.25
CA TYR A 99 -7.65 -10.35 -6.66
C TYR A 99 -8.43 -9.04 -6.78
N GLU A 100 -7.84 -7.90 -6.42
CA GLU A 100 -8.53 -6.60 -6.56
C GLU A 100 -8.85 -6.25 -8.02
N GLN A 101 -7.90 -6.46 -8.95
CA GLN A 101 -8.08 -6.11 -10.36
C GLN A 101 -9.11 -6.97 -11.10
N PHE A 102 -9.26 -8.23 -10.70
CA PHE A 102 -10.10 -9.20 -11.41
C PHE A 102 -11.33 -9.66 -10.62
N SER A 103 -11.48 -9.23 -9.36
CA SER A 103 -12.70 -9.46 -8.59
C SER A 103 -13.79 -8.51 -9.08
N SER A 104 -14.90 -9.07 -9.57
CA SER A 104 -16.06 -8.35 -10.11
C SER A 104 -16.95 -7.69 -9.04
N LYS A 105 -16.41 -7.45 -7.83
CA LYS A 105 -17.14 -6.74 -6.77
C LYS A 105 -17.00 -5.24 -7.06
N ASP A 106 -18.08 -4.60 -7.50
CA ASP A 106 -18.18 -3.14 -7.74
C ASP A 106 -17.78 -2.30 -6.50
N ASP A 107 -17.72 -2.89 -5.31
CA ASP A 107 -17.39 -2.23 -4.03
C ASP A 107 -16.02 -2.63 -3.44
N THR A 108 -15.19 -3.44 -4.11
CA THR A 108 -13.83 -3.69 -3.61
C THR A 108 -12.96 -2.46 -3.83
N LEU A 109 -12.75 -1.71 -2.75
CA LEU A 109 -11.74 -0.65 -2.69
C LEU A 109 -10.37 -1.23 -3.11
N ASN A 110 -9.72 -0.60 -4.09
CA ASN A 110 -8.43 -1.03 -4.66
C ASN A 110 -7.21 -0.67 -3.78
N TYR A 111 -7.38 -0.72 -2.45
CA TYR A 111 -6.40 -0.17 -1.52
C TYR A 111 -5.06 -0.92 -1.53
N VAL A 112 -5.05 -2.22 -1.83
CA VAL A 112 -3.79 -2.97 -1.96
C VAL A 112 -3.08 -2.53 -3.24
N THR A 113 -3.81 -2.48 -4.36
CA THR A 113 -3.31 -2.06 -5.67
C THR A 113 -2.74 -0.65 -5.60
N ASP A 114 -3.45 0.29 -4.98
CA ASP A 114 -3.01 1.67 -4.82
C ASP A 114 -1.81 1.78 -3.87
N TYR A 115 -1.75 0.95 -2.83
CA TYR A 115 -0.59 0.89 -1.93
C TYR A 115 0.64 0.40 -2.67
N MET A 116 0.50 -0.68 -3.46
CA MET A 116 1.58 -1.24 -4.24
C MET A 116 2.07 -0.26 -5.33
N ASN A 117 1.16 0.51 -5.94
CA ASN A 117 1.52 1.59 -6.85
C ASN A 117 2.38 2.65 -6.16
N LEU A 118 1.97 3.10 -4.97
CA LEU A 118 2.72 4.10 -4.22
C LEU A 118 4.09 3.58 -3.78
N MET A 119 4.16 2.35 -3.29
CA MET A 119 5.42 1.73 -2.88
C MET A 119 6.37 1.54 -4.07
N GLU A 120 5.87 1.24 -5.27
CA GLU A 120 6.69 1.20 -6.49
C GLU A 120 7.26 2.58 -6.84
N CYS A 121 6.48 3.66 -6.77
CA CYS A 121 6.99 5.00 -7.00
C CYS A 121 8.08 5.40 -5.98
N LEU A 122 7.90 5.03 -4.70
CA LEU A 122 8.86 5.32 -3.64
C LEU A 122 10.14 4.47 -3.74
N ILE A 123 10.06 3.25 -4.26
CA ILE A 123 11.16 2.28 -4.32
C ILE A 123 11.60 2.08 -5.76
N ALA A 124 12.24 3.10 -6.33
CA ALA A 124 12.78 3.00 -7.68
C ALA A 124 14.08 2.15 -7.74
N SER A 125 14.83 2.10 -6.64
CA SER A 125 16.15 1.49 -6.59
C SER A 125 16.45 0.80 -5.25
N PRO A 126 17.52 -0.01 -5.15
CA PRO A 126 17.99 -0.56 -3.87
C PRO A 126 18.32 0.53 -2.85
N LYS A 127 18.71 1.73 -3.32
CA LYS A 127 19.03 2.86 -2.44
C LYS A 127 17.81 3.35 -1.67
N ASP A 128 16.65 3.33 -2.31
CA ASP A 128 15.38 3.70 -1.68
C ASP A 128 14.97 2.65 -0.63
N VAL A 129 15.23 1.36 -0.88
CA VAL A 129 15.04 0.30 0.11
C VAL A 129 15.94 0.51 1.32
N GLU A 130 17.23 0.76 1.09
CA GLU A 130 18.20 1.04 2.15
C GLU A 130 17.73 2.22 3.02
N LEU A 131 17.31 3.31 2.38
CA LEU A 131 16.82 4.50 3.06
C LEU A 131 15.59 4.21 3.93
N LEU A 132 14.59 3.52 3.38
CA LEU A 132 13.39 3.15 4.13
C LEU A 132 13.70 2.14 5.26
N CYS A 133 14.74 1.30 5.12
CA CYS A 133 15.23 0.45 6.19
C CYS A 133 15.90 1.26 7.31
N GLN A 134 16.70 2.28 6.98
CA GLN A 134 17.32 3.18 7.96
C GLN A 134 16.25 3.91 8.80
N HIS A 135 15.15 4.31 8.18
CA HIS A 135 13.97 4.90 8.85
C HIS A 135 13.06 3.89 9.54
N ARG A 136 13.45 2.60 9.57
CA ARG A 136 12.70 1.47 10.16
C ARG A 136 11.31 1.25 9.57
N ILE A 137 11.04 1.82 8.40
CA ILE A 137 9.79 1.64 7.66
C ILE A 137 9.76 0.24 7.07
N ILE A 138 10.85 -0.18 6.43
CA ILE A 138 11.01 -1.54 5.91
C ILE A 138 11.85 -2.35 6.89
N LYS A 139 11.39 -3.56 7.21
CA LYS A 139 12.21 -4.61 7.80
C LYS A 139 12.56 -5.61 6.70
N ASN A 140 13.74 -5.46 6.12
CA ASN A 140 14.30 -6.42 5.18
C ASN A 140 14.67 -7.73 5.90
N ARG A 141 13.94 -8.83 5.62
CA ARG A 141 14.26 -10.19 6.08
C ARG A 141 14.81 -11.07 4.95
N ILE A 142 14.77 -10.59 3.72
CA ILE A 142 15.37 -11.26 2.54
C ILE A 142 16.90 -11.12 2.57
N GLY A 143 17.40 -9.98 3.07
CA GLY A 143 18.83 -9.68 3.16
C GLY A 143 19.43 -9.04 1.90
N ASP A 144 18.62 -8.77 0.88
CA ASP A 144 19.05 -8.16 -0.38
C ASP A 144 18.08 -7.05 -0.80
N ASP A 145 18.57 -5.81 -0.79
CA ASP A 145 17.80 -4.62 -1.15
C ASP A 145 17.42 -4.59 -2.64
N GLN A 146 18.23 -5.20 -3.52
CA GLN A 146 17.93 -5.31 -4.95
C GLN A 146 16.76 -6.25 -5.20
N VAL A 147 16.68 -7.35 -4.47
CA VAL A 147 15.53 -8.27 -4.55
C VAL A 147 14.25 -7.54 -4.13
N ILE A 148 14.28 -6.77 -3.03
CA ILE A 148 13.12 -6.00 -2.59
C ILE A 148 12.71 -4.94 -3.62
N ALA A 149 13.65 -4.16 -4.15
CA ALA A 149 13.34 -3.17 -5.18
C ALA A 149 12.69 -3.82 -6.41
N ASN A 150 13.18 -5.00 -6.81
CA ASN A 150 12.61 -5.76 -7.92
C ASN A 150 11.18 -6.24 -7.67
N ILE A 151 10.83 -6.63 -6.43
CA ILE A 151 9.46 -7.02 -6.07
C ILE A 151 8.50 -5.88 -6.42
N PHE A 152 8.73 -4.67 -5.90
CA PHE A 152 7.83 -3.53 -6.11
C PHE A 152 7.82 -3.07 -7.57
N ASN A 153 8.99 -2.92 -8.19
CA ASN A 153 9.10 -2.50 -9.59
C ASN A 153 8.41 -3.48 -10.56
N THR A 154 8.54 -4.79 -10.30
CA THR A 154 7.92 -5.82 -11.15
C THR A 154 6.42 -5.91 -10.91
N ILE A 155 5.94 -5.68 -9.68
CA ILE A 155 4.49 -5.60 -9.41
C ILE A 155 3.91 -4.39 -10.15
N GLY A 156 4.57 -3.23 -10.11
CA GLY A 156 4.15 -1.99 -10.78
C GLY A 156 3.88 -2.11 -12.27
N PHE A 157 4.58 -3.02 -12.96
CA PHE A 157 4.37 -3.33 -14.38
C PHE A 157 3.00 -3.93 -14.68
N PHE A 158 2.41 -4.68 -13.73
CA PHE A 158 1.12 -5.35 -13.89
C PHE A 158 -0.04 -4.56 -13.28
N LEU A 159 0.21 -3.38 -12.71
CA LEU A 159 -0.83 -2.58 -12.06
C LEU A 159 -1.70 -1.85 -13.09
N VAL A 160 -2.94 -2.31 -13.27
CA VAL A 160 -4.01 -1.57 -13.92
C VAL A 160 -4.52 -0.53 -12.93
N LEU A 161 -4.29 0.74 -13.22
CA LEU A 161 -4.70 1.85 -12.35
C LEU A 161 -6.21 2.05 -12.42
N SER A 162 -6.84 2.07 -11.25
CA SER A 162 -8.21 2.56 -11.12
C SER A 162 -8.21 4.09 -11.28
N PRO A 163 -9.22 4.70 -11.92
CA PRO A 163 -9.45 6.15 -11.89
C PRO A 163 -9.77 6.70 -10.49
N GLU A 164 -9.68 5.90 -9.43
CA GLU A 164 -9.95 6.30 -8.05
C GLU A 164 -8.85 5.71 -7.18
N SER A 165 -7.78 6.47 -6.92
CA SER A 165 -6.66 6.02 -6.08
C SER A 165 -6.90 6.32 -4.60
N TYR A 166 -6.73 5.29 -3.77
CA TYR A 166 -6.82 5.32 -2.32
C TYR A 166 -5.78 6.25 -1.66
N TYR A 167 -4.68 6.57 -2.34
CA TYR A 167 -3.58 7.38 -1.80
C TYR A 167 -3.42 8.75 -2.45
N SER A 168 -4.39 9.15 -3.28
CA SER A 168 -4.32 10.42 -4.01
C SER A 168 -4.31 11.67 -3.11
N GLN A 169 -4.63 11.53 -1.83
CA GLN A 169 -4.61 12.64 -0.87
C GLN A 169 -3.22 12.88 -0.27
N LEU A 170 -2.25 12.00 -0.52
CA LEU A 170 -0.91 12.14 0.03
C LEU A 170 -0.03 13.14 -0.74
N PHE A 171 -0.37 13.45 -2.00
CA PHE A 171 0.41 14.32 -2.88
C PHE A 171 -0.48 15.31 -3.63
#